data_AF-A0A3D5X5F2-F1
#
_entry.id   AF-A0A3D5X5F2-F1
#
_cell.length_a   1.000
_cell.length_b   1.000
_cell.length_c   1.000
_cell.angle_alpha   90.00
_cell.angle_beta   90.00
_cell.angle_gamma   90.00
#
_symmetry.space_group_name_H-M   'P 1'
#
loop_
_entity.id
_entity.type
_entity.pdbx_description
1 polymer ?
#
loop_
_entity_poly.entity_id
_entity_poly.type
_entity_poly.pdbx_seq_one_letter_code
_entity_poly.pdbx_strand_id
1 'polypeptide(L)'
;WHPSYDNYPVVGISWRQAYAFTIWRTQYLNKFLASNGQPFVSDYRLPSEAEWEYAARGTLDHSMFPWGGPYTRNSEGCFLANFKPLRGNYVDDGGFITVPVGSYEPNDYGLYDMSGNVAEWTANAFDESAYIFMHDMNPDYKYNAKPNDPPA
;
A
#
# COMPACT_ATOMS: atom_id res chain seq x y z
N TRP A 1 12.07 -0.99 -20.32
CA TRP A 1 11.12 -2.00 -19.82
C TRP A 1 11.75 -3.36 -20.02
N HIS A 2 11.85 -4.17 -18.97
CA HIS A 2 12.48 -5.49 -19.01
C HIS A 2 11.48 -6.53 -18.46
N PRO A 3 11.07 -7.55 -19.23
CA PRO A 3 9.96 -8.45 -18.87
C PRO A 3 10.09 -9.14 -17.51
N SER A 4 11.31 -9.35 -17.02
CA SER A 4 11.56 -9.94 -15.71
C SER A 4 10.99 -9.14 -14.52
N TYR A 5 10.64 -7.87 -14.72
CA TYR A 5 10.09 -7.00 -13.67
C TYR A 5 8.58 -6.75 -13.82
N ASP A 6 7.89 -7.47 -14.71
CA ASP A 6 6.46 -7.26 -14.95
C ASP A 6 5.60 -7.53 -13.71
N ASN A 7 6.07 -8.40 -12.81
CA ASN A 7 5.39 -8.75 -11.56
C ASN A 7 6.04 -8.11 -10.33
N TYR A 8 6.91 -7.11 -10.49
CA TYR A 8 7.50 -6.39 -9.36
C TYR A 8 6.72 -5.10 -9.08
N PRO A 9 6.69 -4.63 -7.82
CA PRO A 9 6.09 -3.35 -7.53
C PRO A 9 6.84 -2.22 -8.23
N VAL A 10 6.09 -1.27 -8.77
CA VAL A 10 6.66 -0.06 -9.39
C VAL A 10 7.19 0.86 -8.29
N VAL A 11 8.47 1.24 -8.39
CA VAL A 11 9.16 2.12 -7.45
C VAL A 11 9.62 3.42 -8.13
N GLY A 12 10.08 4.39 -7.33
CA GLY A 12 10.56 5.67 -7.85
C GLY A 12 9.44 6.61 -8.33
N ILE A 13 8.23 6.41 -7.81
CA ILE A 13 7.07 7.26 -8.10
C ILE A 13 6.77 8.20 -6.94
N SER A 14 6.48 9.45 -7.26
CA SER A 14 5.96 10.44 -6.32
C SER A 14 4.47 10.25 -6.06
N TRP A 15 3.97 10.77 -4.94
CA TRP A 15 2.54 10.80 -4.64
C TRP A 15 1.69 11.39 -5.78
N ARG A 16 2.16 12.47 -6.41
CA ARG A 16 1.45 13.10 -7.55
C ARG A 16 1.33 12.17 -8.76
N GLN A 17 2.37 11.37 -9.03
CA GLN A 17 2.33 10.38 -10.10
C GLN A 17 1.39 9.22 -9.75
N ALA A 18 1.41 8.74 -8.51
CA ALA A 18 0.49 7.72 -8.04
C ALA A 18 -0.98 8.19 -8.15
N TYR A 19 -1.27 9.41 -7.69
CA TYR A 19 -2.60 10.02 -7.81
C TYR A 19 -3.03 10.21 -9.28
N ALA A 20 -2.14 10.70 -10.15
CA ALA A 20 -2.43 10.84 -11.57
C ALA A 20 -2.72 9.48 -12.24
N PHE A 21 -2.04 8.41 -11.80
CA PHE A 21 -2.29 7.06 -12.28
C PHE A 21 -3.70 6.58 -11.95
N THR A 22 -4.24 6.90 -10.77
CA THR A 22 -5.62 6.48 -10.42
C THR A 22 -6.66 7.14 -11.33
N ILE A 23 -6.48 8.43 -11.64
CA ILE A 23 -7.33 9.17 -12.59
C ILE A 23 -7.25 8.53 -13.98
N TRP A 24 -6.03 8.29 -14.48
CA TRP A 24 -5.83 7.66 -15.78
C TRP A 24 -6.47 6.25 -15.84
N ARG A 25 -6.30 5.44 -14.79
CA ARG A 25 -6.81 4.06 -14.73
C ARG A 25 -8.34 4.02 -14.79
N THR A 26 -8.98 4.93 -14.05
CA THR A 26 -10.43 5.15 -14.09
C THR A 26 -10.90 5.46 -15.51
N GLN A 27 -10.32 6.48 -16.14
CA GLN A 27 -10.72 6.90 -17.48
C GLN A 27 -10.49 5.80 -18.51
N TYR A 28 -9.36 5.10 -18.42
CA TYR A 28 -9.03 3.99 -19.32
C TYR A 28 -10.06 2.86 -19.24
N LEU A 29 -10.38 2.41 -18.03
CA LEU A 29 -11.35 1.32 -17.83
C LEU A 29 -12.76 1.76 -18.23
N ASN A 30 -13.22 2.91 -17.75
CA ASN A 30 -14.58 3.38 -18.03
C ASN A 30 -14.80 3.70 -19.51
N LYS A 31 -13.78 4.16 -20.23
CA LYS A 31 -13.83 4.31 -21.70
C LYS A 31 -13.95 2.96 -22.40
N PHE A 32 -13.20 1.95 -21.95
CA PHE A 32 -13.30 0.59 -22.47
C PHE A 32 -14.70 0.00 -22.20
N LEU A 33 -15.21 0.10 -20.97
CA LEU A 33 -16.54 -0.41 -20.60
C LEU A 33 -17.65 0.26 -21.43
N ALA A 34 -17.60 1.59 -21.57
CA ALA A 34 -18.55 2.33 -22.40
C ALA A 34 -18.53 1.89 -23.86
N SER A 35 -17.34 1.63 -24.43
CA SER A 35 -17.23 1.14 -25.80
C SER A 35 -17.82 -0.26 -26.00
N ASN A 36 -17.94 -1.04 -24.92
CA ASN A 36 -18.57 -2.36 -24.90
C ASN A 36 -20.03 -2.32 -24.41
N GLY A 37 -20.63 -1.13 -24.24
CA GLY A 37 -22.00 -0.97 -23.75
C GLY A 37 -22.20 -1.39 -22.28
N GLN A 38 -21.12 -1.48 -21.51
CA GLN A 38 -21.15 -1.85 -20.09
C GLN A 38 -21.26 -0.61 -19.19
N PRO A 39 -21.85 -0.75 -17.99
CA PRO A 39 -21.94 0.36 -17.03
C PRO A 39 -20.55 0.78 -16.53
N PHE A 40 -20.44 2.03 -16.11
CA PHE A 40 -19.23 2.55 -15.48
C PHE A 40 -19.01 1.92 -14.11
N VAL A 41 -17.73 1.78 -13.74
CA VAL A 41 -17.31 1.42 -12.38
C VAL A 41 -16.86 2.66 -11.61
N SER A 42 -16.83 2.52 -10.29
CA SER A 42 -16.33 3.56 -9.39
C SER A 42 -14.89 3.94 -9.71
N ASP A 43 -14.57 5.21 -9.44
CA ASP A 43 -13.26 5.76 -9.68
C ASP A 43 -12.20 5.11 -8.79
N TYR A 44 -11.06 4.75 -9.38
CA TYR A 44 -9.86 4.41 -8.65
C TYR A 44 -9.30 5.64 -7.95
N ARG A 45 -8.84 5.44 -6.72
CA ARG A 45 -8.15 6.42 -5.89
C ARG A 45 -7.13 5.74 -5.00
N LEU A 46 -6.25 6.53 -4.40
CA LEU A 46 -5.44 6.06 -3.28
C LEU A 46 -6.35 5.74 -2.08
N PRO A 47 -6.04 4.71 -1.28
CA PRO A 47 -6.76 4.41 -0.05
C PRO A 47 -6.54 5.54 0.96
N SER A 48 -7.51 5.79 1.85
CA SER A 48 -7.19 6.55 3.06
C SER A 48 -6.25 5.74 3.95
N GLU A 49 -5.55 6.41 4.86
CA GLU A 49 -4.71 5.74 5.85
C GLU A 49 -5.52 4.75 6.69
N ALA A 50 -6.73 5.13 7.11
CA ALA A 50 -7.61 4.25 7.88
C ALA A 50 -8.11 3.05 7.06
N GLU A 51 -8.42 3.23 5.77
CA GLU A 51 -8.77 2.12 4.88
C GLU A 51 -7.60 1.18 4.66
N TRP A 52 -6.39 1.74 4.48
CA TRP A 52 -5.17 0.96 4.30
C TRP A 52 -4.85 0.14 5.55
N GLU A 53 -4.94 0.74 6.74
CA GLU A 53 -4.71 0.05 8.01
C GLU A 53 -5.76 -1.04 8.24
N TYR A 54 -7.05 -0.74 8.03
CA TYR A 54 -8.11 -1.73 8.15
C TYR A 54 -7.89 -2.91 7.20
N ALA A 55 -7.55 -2.61 5.95
CA ALA A 55 -7.23 -3.61 4.95
C ALA A 55 -6.00 -4.44 5.34
N ALA A 56 -4.95 -3.80 5.88
CA ALA A 56 -3.71 -4.46 6.31
C ALA A 56 -3.94 -5.40 7.50
N ARG A 57 -4.76 -5.00 8.46
CA ARG A 57 -5.13 -5.81 9.63
C ARG A 57 -5.92 -7.06 9.27
N GLY A 58 -6.63 -7.07 8.15
CA GLY A 58 -7.49 -8.18 7.79
C GLY A 58 -8.59 -8.35 8.82
N THR A 59 -8.64 -9.50 9.50
CA THR A 59 -9.62 -9.74 10.58
C THR A 59 -9.07 -9.55 11.99
N LEU A 60 -7.79 -9.17 12.11
CA LEU A 60 -7.08 -9.17 13.38
C LEU A 60 -7.23 -7.84 14.13
N ASP A 61 -7.68 -7.94 15.37
CA ASP A 61 -7.80 -6.79 16.25
C ASP A 61 -6.49 -6.56 17.04
N HIS A 62 -6.01 -5.31 17.07
CA HIS A 62 -4.79 -4.89 17.80
C HIS A 62 -3.52 -5.70 17.48
N SER A 63 -3.44 -6.35 16.31
CA SER A 63 -2.22 -7.02 15.85
C SER A 63 -1.14 -6.03 15.41
N MET A 64 0.13 -6.41 15.59
CA MET A 64 1.29 -5.65 15.10
C MET A 64 1.52 -5.85 13.59
N PHE A 65 1.26 -7.06 13.09
CA PHE A 65 1.46 -7.42 11.68
C PHE A 65 0.20 -8.03 11.05
N PRO A 66 0.06 -8.01 9.71
CA PRO A 66 -1.09 -8.57 8.98
C PRO A 66 -1.36 -10.06 9.23
N TRP A 67 -0.34 -10.84 9.58
CA TRP A 67 -0.43 -12.29 9.86
C TRP A 67 -0.56 -12.62 11.35
N GLY A 68 -0.59 -11.62 12.24
CA GLY A 68 -0.70 -11.83 13.67
C GLY A 68 0.62 -11.85 14.44
N GLY A 69 0.51 -11.55 15.73
CA GLY A 69 1.62 -11.60 16.68
C GLY A 69 2.71 -10.56 16.42
N PRO A 70 3.77 -10.55 17.26
CA PRO A 70 4.84 -9.54 17.20
C PRO A 70 6.06 -9.99 16.39
N TYR A 71 6.01 -11.18 15.76
CA TYR A 71 7.18 -11.77 15.13
C TYR A 71 7.12 -11.64 13.61
N THR A 72 8.27 -11.35 13.01
CA THR A 72 8.46 -11.25 11.55
C THR A 72 8.83 -12.58 10.91
N ARG A 73 8.93 -13.66 11.71
CA ARG A 73 9.27 -15.02 11.27
C ARG A 73 8.26 -16.04 11.78
N ASN A 74 8.06 -17.10 11.02
CA ASN A 74 7.27 -18.26 11.42
C ASN A 74 8.05 -19.19 12.38
N SER A 75 7.44 -20.31 12.78
CA SER A 75 8.05 -21.32 13.66
C SER A 75 9.28 -22.01 13.06
N GLU A 76 9.44 -21.96 11.74
CA GLU A 76 10.58 -22.54 11.01
C GLU A 76 11.73 -21.51 10.86
N GLY A 77 11.50 -20.27 11.29
CA GLY A 77 12.46 -19.18 11.15
C GLY A 77 12.42 -18.48 9.80
N CYS A 78 11.48 -18.80 8.92
CA CYS A 78 11.32 -18.10 7.63
C CYS A 78 10.66 -16.74 7.83
N PHE A 79 11.13 -15.71 7.14
CA PHE A 79 10.48 -14.40 7.15
C PHE A 79 9.09 -14.44 6.49
N LEU A 80 8.19 -13.62 7.01
CA LEU A 80 6.80 -13.53 6.56
C LEU A 80 6.55 -12.35 5.61
N ALA A 81 7.56 -11.52 5.36
CA ALA A 81 7.55 -10.41 4.43
C ALA A 81 8.98 -9.97 4.08
N ASN A 82 9.12 -9.20 3.00
CA ASN A 82 10.38 -8.61 2.56
C ASN A 82 10.71 -7.37 3.42
N PHE A 83 11.62 -7.53 4.36
CA PHE A 83 12.11 -6.48 5.25
C PHE A 83 13.62 -6.56 5.34
N LYS A 84 14.28 -5.44 5.64
CA LYS A 84 15.70 -5.47 6.00
C LYS A 84 15.96 -6.52 7.12
N PRO A 85 16.68 -7.62 6.83
CA PRO A 85 16.95 -8.64 7.83
C PRO A 85 17.87 -8.12 8.94
N LEU A 86 17.98 -8.90 10.02
CA LEU A 86 18.96 -8.64 11.07
C LEU A 86 20.40 -8.73 10.53
N ARG A 87 21.37 -8.26 11.32
CA ARG A 87 22.79 -8.29 10.92
C ARG A 87 23.21 -9.71 10.50
N GLY A 88 23.88 -9.80 9.34
CA GLY A 88 24.34 -11.07 8.80
C GLY A 88 23.84 -11.27 7.37
N ASN A 89 22.94 -12.23 7.17
CA ASN A 89 22.38 -12.53 5.87
C ASN A 89 21.34 -11.47 5.45
N TYR A 90 21.75 -10.55 4.57
CA TYR A 90 20.89 -9.45 4.08
C TYR A 90 19.86 -9.85 3.02
N VAL A 91 19.81 -11.12 2.63
CA VAL A 91 18.85 -11.66 1.64
C VAL A 91 18.03 -12.81 2.22
N ASP A 92 18.05 -12.97 3.54
CA ASP A 92 17.40 -14.06 4.27
C ASP A 92 15.87 -14.03 4.17
N ASP A 93 15.32 -12.88 3.84
CA ASP A 93 13.90 -12.64 3.60
C ASP A 93 13.48 -12.91 2.16
N GLY A 94 14.41 -13.04 1.21
CA GLY A 94 14.12 -13.41 -0.18
C GLY A 94 14.77 -12.52 -1.22
N GLY A 95 15.19 -11.30 -0.86
CA GLY A 95 15.82 -10.39 -1.83
C GLY A 95 16.45 -9.17 -1.20
N PHE A 96 17.52 -8.65 -1.83
CA PHE A 96 18.15 -7.39 -1.39
C PHE A 96 17.33 -6.14 -1.79
N ILE A 97 16.43 -6.31 -2.75
CA ILE A 97 15.55 -5.27 -3.30
C ILE A 97 14.11 -5.76 -3.22
N THR A 98 13.21 -5.12 -3.96
CA THR A 98 11.84 -5.61 -4.10
C THR A 98 11.82 -7.05 -4.61
N VAL A 99 10.80 -7.79 -4.19
CA VAL A 99 10.50 -9.14 -4.70
C VAL A 99 9.21 -9.07 -5.52
N PRO A 100 8.90 -10.08 -6.35
CA PRO A 100 7.62 -10.13 -7.06
C PRO A 100 6.45 -9.97 -6.09
N VAL A 101 5.40 -9.27 -6.50
CA VAL A 101 4.18 -9.13 -5.69
C VAL A 101 3.57 -10.50 -5.42
N GLY A 102 3.04 -10.70 -4.22
CA GLY A 102 2.48 -11.98 -3.79
C GLY A 102 3.53 -13.07 -3.54
N SER A 103 4.75 -12.70 -3.15
CA SER A 103 5.80 -13.66 -2.78
C SER A 103 5.59 -14.29 -1.39
N TYR A 104 4.82 -13.62 -0.51
CA TYR A 104 4.50 -14.10 0.83
C TYR A 104 3.00 -14.39 0.95
N GLU A 105 2.59 -15.01 2.05
CA GLU A 105 1.18 -15.32 2.31
C GLU A 105 0.33 -14.05 2.41
N PRO A 106 -0.91 -14.06 1.90
CA PRO A 106 -1.84 -12.96 2.06
C PRO A 106 -2.37 -12.89 3.49
N ASN A 107 -2.92 -11.73 3.87
CA ASN A 107 -3.75 -11.63 5.06
C ASN A 107 -5.14 -12.26 4.84
N ASP A 108 -6.00 -12.24 5.86
CA ASP A 108 -7.33 -12.85 5.82
C ASP A 108 -8.29 -12.24 4.78
N TYR A 109 -7.97 -11.08 4.22
CA TYR A 109 -8.73 -10.46 3.13
C TYR A 109 -8.18 -10.81 1.74
N GLY A 110 -7.16 -11.67 1.66
CA GLY A 110 -6.50 -12.02 0.41
C GLY A 110 -5.57 -10.93 -0.12
N LEU A 111 -5.16 -9.98 0.73
CA LEU A 111 -4.24 -8.90 0.36
C LEU A 111 -2.80 -9.31 0.67
N TYR A 112 -1.92 -9.07 -0.30
CA TYR A 112 -0.51 -9.43 -0.25
C TYR A 112 0.34 -8.20 0.04
N ASP A 113 1.53 -8.41 0.58
CA ASP A 113 2.57 -7.38 0.74
C ASP A 113 2.13 -6.14 1.55
N MET A 114 1.06 -6.25 2.34
CA MET A 114 0.60 -5.19 3.28
C MET A 114 1.65 -4.87 4.36
N SER A 115 2.70 -5.69 4.47
CA SER A 115 3.91 -5.40 5.22
C SER A 115 5.13 -5.75 4.39
N GLY A 116 6.11 -4.85 4.34
CA GLY A 116 7.36 -5.05 3.60
C GLY A 116 7.27 -4.73 2.10
N ASN A 117 8.24 -5.20 1.34
CA ASN A 117 8.43 -4.98 -0.10
C ASN A 117 8.58 -3.49 -0.49
N VAL A 118 7.49 -2.72 -0.57
CA VAL A 118 7.49 -1.28 -0.82
C VAL A 118 6.50 -0.57 0.10
N ALA A 119 6.81 0.65 0.50
CA ALA A 119 5.83 1.49 1.16
C ALA A 119 4.79 1.99 0.15
N GLU A 120 3.52 2.01 0.54
CA GLU A 120 2.40 2.37 -0.32
C GLU A 120 1.86 3.76 0.01
N TRP A 121 1.60 4.57 -1.03
CA TRP A 121 1.07 5.92 -0.85
C TRP A 121 -0.41 5.90 -0.45
N THR A 122 -0.75 6.58 0.64
CA THR A 122 -2.14 6.86 1.05
C THR A 122 -2.58 8.24 0.59
N ALA A 123 -3.90 8.47 0.56
CA ALA A 123 -4.48 9.75 0.15
C ALA A 123 -4.31 10.87 1.20
N ASN A 124 -3.98 10.50 2.44
CA ASN A 124 -3.94 11.40 3.58
C ASN A 124 -2.62 12.15 3.67
N ALA A 125 -2.69 13.36 4.21
CA ALA A 125 -1.50 14.08 4.63
C ALA A 125 -1.08 13.60 6.02
N PHE A 126 0.23 13.62 6.28
CA PHE A 126 0.75 13.28 7.59
C PHE A 126 0.70 14.50 8.52
N ASP A 127 0.18 14.31 9.73
CA ASP A 127 0.26 15.26 10.84
C ASP A 127 0.29 14.46 12.16
N GLU A 128 1.27 14.73 13.02
CA GLU A 128 1.45 13.99 14.29
C GLU A 128 0.23 14.10 15.22
N SER A 129 -0.49 15.21 15.14
CA SER A 129 -1.67 15.49 15.97
C SER A 129 -2.98 15.10 15.27
N ALA A 130 -2.93 14.51 14.06
CA ALA A 130 -4.13 14.18 13.29
C ALA A 130 -5.15 13.40 14.11
N TYR A 131 -4.72 12.39 14.87
CA TYR A 131 -5.60 11.56 15.69
C TYR A 131 -6.35 12.32 16.79
N ILE A 132 -5.92 13.53 17.17
CA ILE A 132 -6.57 14.35 18.20
C ILE A 132 -7.75 15.14 17.61
N PHE A 133 -7.68 15.54 16.34
CA PHE A 133 -8.67 16.43 15.71
C PHE A 133 -9.44 15.80 14.55
N MET A 134 -9.01 14.66 14.04
CA MET A 134 -9.75 13.91 13.02
C MET A 134 -11.06 13.36 13.60
N HIS A 135 -12.07 13.23 12.73
CA HIS A 135 -13.37 12.68 13.11
C HIS A 135 -13.25 11.16 13.28
N ASP A 136 -13.82 10.60 14.36
CA ASP A 136 -13.85 9.17 14.65
C ASP A 136 -14.56 8.32 13.58
N MET A 137 -15.71 8.78 13.07
CA MET A 137 -16.47 8.10 12.01
C MET A 137 -15.87 8.26 10.60
N ASN A 138 -15.03 9.27 10.37
CA ASN A 138 -14.36 9.47 9.08
C ASN A 138 -12.99 10.13 9.28
N PRO A 139 -11.97 9.36 9.70
CA PRO A 139 -10.63 9.87 9.92
C PRO A 139 -9.94 10.13 8.58
N ASP A 140 -10.22 11.30 8.01
CA ASP A 140 -9.67 11.76 6.73
C ASP A 140 -9.07 13.15 6.90
N TYR A 141 -7.74 13.23 6.89
CA TYR A 141 -7.00 14.48 6.82
C TYR A 141 -6.32 14.62 5.45
N LYS A 142 -6.72 15.64 4.68
CA LYS A 142 -6.16 15.93 3.36
C LYS A 142 -5.60 17.33 3.33
N TYR A 143 -4.35 17.44 2.91
CA TYR A 143 -3.68 18.72 2.72
C TYR A 143 -3.10 18.81 1.30
N ASN A 144 -3.71 19.66 0.48
CA ASN A 144 -3.23 19.96 -0.86
C ASN A 144 -2.39 21.24 -0.82
N ALA A 145 -1.10 21.09 -0.53
CA ALA A 145 -0.16 22.19 -0.45
C ALA A 145 -0.15 23.01 -1.75
N LYS A 146 -0.36 24.31 -1.64
CA LYS A 146 -0.15 25.26 -2.74
C LYS A 146 1.37 25.46 -2.96
N PRO A 147 1.80 25.88 -4.16
CA PRO A 147 3.21 26.18 -4.43
C PRO A 147 3.86 27.19 -3.49
N ASN A 148 3.05 28.03 -2.83
CA ASN A 148 3.49 29.09 -1.93
C ASN A 148 3.30 28.74 -0.45
N ASP A 149 2.83 27.54 -0.15
CA ASP A 149 2.67 27.12 1.25
C ASP A 149 4.05 26.91 1.88
N PRO A 150 4.22 27.26 3.17
CA PRO A 150 5.48 27.02 3.86
C PRO A 150 5.80 25.52 3.88
N PRO A 151 7.09 25.15 3.91
CA PRO A 151 7.46 23.75 4.14
C PRO A 151 6.87 23.28 5.46
N ALA A 152 6.26 22.10 5.44
CA ALA A 152 5.81 21.39 6.62
C ALA A 152 7.01 20.87 7.42
#